data_AF-A0A925ZK20-F1
#
_entry.id   AF-A0A925ZK20-F1
#
_cell.length_a   1.000
_cell.length_b   1.000
_cell.length_c   1.000
_cell.angle_alpha   90.00
_cell.angle_beta   90.00
_cell.angle_gamma   90.00
#
_symmetry.space_group_name_H-M   'P 1'
#
loop_
_entity.id
_entity.type
_entity.pdbx_description
1 polymer ?
#
loop_
_entity_poly.entity_id
_entity_poly.type
_entity_poly.pdbx_seq_one_letter_code
_entity_poly.pdbx_strand_id
1 'polypeptide(L)'
;MVSVIRTRWSFTALVLAACQGDAPAADGTGTGEATTGSTSSAGGSSTSVASTSSESASSSSDDGADTSSTGDPMAVDCTDACIDVASDAGIALCHSCRCKVAFDNWLPSVDEVQCSTAAPIVTYHADLSTDPAVLEPAPEGAITCANPSLLTSSCKQGSRLGQLQHGDVMLRWICRDPEDDGGSTLYYDMGLIGQNVRTGATCFWDDVDFVTHDDDMPPLDLMEASAEQRARHTEVFYHTAGQTCVGCHDHDPFVYTPYLQSTPWLSVAIDKGPYWVVDLDGGGHATGNSHLVSPEANACTSCHRMGSAKTCGLFAGDSLAQSKGAAYEQSVHDAAMPGSPHWRLAYWMPNGGLPIADFDVWTTLFSGAREHILGCCAAPGVDVGGCVWEPVPTE
;
A
#
# COMPACT_ATOMS: atom_id res chain seq x y z
N MET A 1 51.93 2.61 -24.42
CA MET A 1 50.55 2.11 -24.60
C MET A 1 50.07 1.58 -23.27
N VAL A 2 49.31 2.40 -22.53
CA VAL A 2 48.72 2.00 -21.24
C VAL A 2 47.37 1.38 -21.55
N SER A 3 47.22 0.09 -21.26
CA SER A 3 45.99 -0.66 -21.45
C SER A 3 45.00 -0.27 -20.35
N VAL A 4 43.99 0.51 -20.71
CA VAL A 4 42.87 0.83 -19.82
C VAL A 4 41.91 -0.36 -19.85
N ILE A 5 42.03 -1.25 -18.86
CA ILE A 5 41.05 -2.29 -18.59
C ILE A 5 39.81 -1.58 -18.04
N ARG A 6 38.81 -1.33 -18.90
CA ARG A 6 37.48 -0.91 -18.48
C ARG A 6 36.76 -2.11 -17.89
N THR A 7 36.80 -2.23 -16.57
CA THR A 7 35.95 -3.17 -15.83
C THR A 7 34.51 -2.63 -15.88
N ARG A 8 33.72 -3.09 -16.87
CA ARG A 8 32.27 -2.94 -16.87
C ARG A 8 31.71 -3.85 -15.78
N TRP A 9 31.70 -3.37 -14.54
CA TRP A 9 30.74 -3.88 -13.56
C TRP A 9 29.35 -3.48 -14.08
N SER A 10 28.47 -4.45 -14.26
CA SER A 10 27.13 -4.22 -14.81
C SER A 10 26.33 -3.30 -13.90
N PHE A 11 26.12 -2.05 -14.32
CA PHE A 11 25.23 -1.07 -13.70
C PHE A 11 23.88 -1.67 -13.28
N THR A 12 23.36 -2.63 -14.05
CA THR A 12 22.11 -3.35 -13.78
C THR A 12 22.07 -4.04 -12.42
N ALA A 13 23.19 -4.59 -11.93
CA ALA A 13 23.22 -5.32 -10.66
C ALA A 13 23.12 -4.38 -9.44
N LEU A 14 23.65 -3.16 -9.53
CA LEU A 14 23.59 -2.18 -8.45
C LEU A 14 22.18 -1.58 -8.30
N VAL A 15 21.49 -1.36 -9.42
CA VAL A 15 20.11 -0.84 -9.44
C VAL A 15 19.12 -1.86 -8.90
N LEU A 16 19.28 -3.16 -9.18
CA LEU A 16 18.41 -4.20 -8.60
C LEU A 16 18.58 -4.33 -7.08
N ALA A 17 19.80 -4.19 -6.57
CA ALA A 17 20.07 -4.18 -5.13
C ALA A 17 19.50 -2.95 -4.41
N ALA A 18 19.31 -1.84 -5.14
CA ALA A 18 18.74 -0.61 -4.61
C ALA A 18 17.30 -0.74 -4.10
N CYS A 19 16.64 -1.79 -4.54
CA CYS A 19 15.19 -1.90 -4.48
C CYS A 19 14.72 -2.98 -3.54
N GLN A 20 15.63 -3.73 -2.93
CA GLN A 20 15.30 -4.59 -1.83
C GLN A 20 15.39 -3.72 -0.59
N GLY A 21 14.28 -3.13 -0.17
CA GLY A 21 14.22 -2.50 1.15
C GLY A 21 14.58 -3.55 2.20
N ASP A 22 15.32 -3.15 3.24
CA ASP A 22 15.56 -4.01 4.39
C ASP A 22 14.19 -4.34 5.01
N ALA A 23 13.66 -5.53 4.72
CA ALA A 23 12.54 -6.05 5.48
C ALA A 23 12.99 -6.09 6.95
N PRO A 24 12.23 -5.51 7.90
CA PRO A 24 12.57 -5.68 9.30
C PRO A 24 12.66 -7.18 9.57
N ALA A 25 13.79 -7.61 10.17
CA ALA A 25 14.00 -8.99 10.52
C ALA A 25 12.80 -9.48 11.33
N ALA A 26 11.98 -10.34 10.74
CA ALA A 26 10.89 -10.97 11.45
C ALA A 26 11.51 -11.81 12.57
N ASP A 27 11.32 -11.38 13.82
CA ASP A 27 11.66 -12.17 15.00
C ASP A 27 10.70 -13.36 15.10
N GLY A 28 10.98 -14.39 14.29
CA GLY A 28 10.27 -15.66 14.25
C GLY A 28 10.97 -16.70 15.13
N THR A 29 10.64 -16.73 16.43
CA THR A 29 10.87 -17.93 17.25
C THR A 29 9.77 -18.95 16.96
N GLY A 30 9.94 -19.71 15.88
CA GLY A 30 9.07 -20.82 15.51
C GLY A 30 9.89 -22.05 15.17
N THR A 31 10.21 -22.87 16.18
CA THR A 31 10.80 -24.20 15.99
C THR A 31 9.76 -25.16 15.41
N GLY A 32 9.89 -25.50 14.12
CA GLY A 32 9.12 -26.55 13.47
C GLY A 32 10.05 -27.49 12.71
N GLU A 33 10.07 -28.76 13.11
CA GLU A 33 10.87 -29.85 12.55
C GLU A 33 10.61 -30.07 11.05
N ALA A 34 11.69 -30.04 10.26
CA ALA A 34 11.69 -30.48 8.88
C ALA A 34 11.75 -32.01 8.82
N THR A 35 10.66 -32.65 8.39
CA THR A 35 10.66 -34.06 7.99
C THR A 35 10.95 -34.17 6.49
N THR A 36 12.02 -34.88 6.17
CA THR A 36 12.47 -35.21 4.82
C THR A 36 11.68 -36.40 4.26
N GLY A 37 11.24 -36.30 3.00
CA GLY A 37 10.61 -37.41 2.27
C GLY A 37 10.73 -37.24 0.77
N SER A 38 11.62 -38.02 0.16
CA SER A 38 11.94 -38.00 -1.27
C SER A 38 11.00 -38.85 -2.13
N THR A 39 10.68 -38.33 -3.32
CA THR A 39 10.52 -38.99 -4.64
C THR A 39 9.96 -40.42 -4.75
N SER A 40 8.96 -40.62 -5.62
CA SER A 40 9.09 -41.42 -6.87
C SER A 40 7.77 -41.50 -7.65
N SER A 41 7.89 -41.98 -8.88
CA SER A 41 7.15 -41.60 -10.07
C SER A 41 6.14 -42.65 -10.56
N ALA A 42 5.34 -42.22 -11.56
CA ALA A 42 4.82 -42.98 -12.71
C ALA A 42 3.51 -43.80 -12.57
N GLY A 43 2.54 -43.42 -13.41
CA GLY A 43 2.11 -44.27 -14.52
C GLY A 43 0.79 -45.02 -14.40
N GLY A 44 -0.20 -44.58 -15.18
CA GLY A 44 -0.79 -45.47 -16.19
C GLY A 44 -2.12 -46.18 -15.89
N SER A 45 -3.13 -45.71 -16.64
CA SER A 45 -4.09 -46.52 -17.42
C SER A 45 -5.36 -47.10 -16.78
N SER A 46 -6.41 -46.86 -17.56
CA SER A 46 -7.83 -47.23 -17.52
C SER A 46 -8.14 -48.73 -17.49
N THR A 47 -9.23 -49.12 -16.84
CA THR A 47 -10.40 -49.76 -17.50
C THR A 47 -11.63 -49.82 -16.60
N SER A 48 -12.79 -49.55 -17.19
CA SER A 48 -14.16 -49.81 -16.73
C SER A 48 -14.50 -51.30 -16.87
N VAL A 49 -15.35 -51.89 -16.00
CA VAL A 49 -16.74 -52.36 -16.27
C VAL A 49 -17.39 -53.02 -15.03
N ALA A 50 -18.72 -52.88 -14.99
CA ALA A 50 -19.75 -53.82 -14.54
C ALA A 50 -20.24 -53.85 -13.08
N SER A 51 -21.54 -53.55 -13.00
CA SER A 51 -22.48 -53.63 -11.89
C SER A 51 -22.82 -55.06 -11.48
N THR A 52 -23.07 -55.26 -10.18
CA THR A 52 -24.01 -56.27 -9.68
C THR A 52 -24.60 -55.80 -8.35
N SER A 53 -25.92 -55.83 -8.29
CA SER A 53 -26.77 -55.56 -7.13
C SER A 53 -26.84 -56.77 -6.21
N SER A 54 -26.81 -56.55 -4.89
CA SER A 54 -27.44 -57.44 -3.92
C SER A 54 -27.56 -56.75 -2.57
N GLU A 55 -28.81 -56.60 -2.13
CA GLU A 55 -29.21 -56.19 -0.79
C GLU A 55 -28.86 -57.28 0.23
N SER A 56 -28.34 -56.88 1.39
CA SER A 56 -28.46 -57.66 2.65
C SER A 56 -28.12 -56.75 3.83
N ALA A 57 -29.12 -56.54 4.68
CA ALA A 57 -28.99 -55.87 5.95
C ALA A 57 -28.10 -56.67 6.91
N SER A 58 -27.14 -55.98 7.55
CA SER A 58 -26.61 -56.43 8.84
C SER A 58 -26.04 -55.24 9.60
N SER A 59 -26.57 -55.09 10.81
CA SER A 59 -26.22 -54.15 11.85
C SER A 59 -24.82 -54.46 12.42
N SER A 60 -23.92 -53.48 12.39
CA SER A 60 -22.75 -53.49 13.26
C SER A 60 -22.33 -52.04 13.56
N SER A 61 -22.06 -51.82 14.83
CA SER A 61 -21.48 -50.65 15.48
C SER A 61 -20.27 -50.09 14.74
N ASP A 62 -20.32 -48.78 14.43
CA ASP A 62 -19.20 -48.02 13.89
C ASP A 62 -18.60 -47.11 14.94
N ASP A 63 -17.29 -47.29 15.09
CA ASP A 63 -16.35 -46.43 15.78
C ASP A 63 -16.33 -45.04 15.14
N GLY A 64 -16.40 -44.00 15.98
CA GLY A 64 -16.32 -42.60 15.58
C GLY A 64 -14.96 -42.26 14.98
N ALA A 65 -14.89 -42.31 13.66
CA ALA A 65 -13.81 -41.73 12.89
C ALA A 65 -14.10 -40.22 12.73
N ASP A 66 -13.33 -39.39 13.45
CA ASP A 66 -13.25 -37.96 13.21
C ASP A 66 -12.68 -37.70 11.80
N THR A 67 -13.57 -37.66 10.82
CA THR A 67 -13.26 -37.09 9.51
C THR A 67 -13.11 -35.58 9.67
N SER A 68 -11.86 -35.16 9.94
CA SER A 68 -11.37 -33.81 9.69
C SER A 68 -11.53 -33.52 8.20
N SER A 69 -12.73 -33.08 7.81
CA SER A 69 -12.99 -32.48 6.51
C SER A 69 -12.24 -31.16 6.52
N THR A 70 -11.13 -31.12 5.81
CA THR A 70 -10.50 -29.87 5.33
C THR A 70 -11.43 -29.23 4.30
N GLY A 71 -12.67 -28.94 4.71
CA GLY A 71 -13.65 -28.30 3.86
C GLY A 71 -13.09 -26.96 3.46
N ASP A 72 -12.87 -26.77 2.16
CA ASP A 72 -12.54 -25.47 1.61
C ASP A 72 -13.52 -24.44 2.20
N PRO A 73 -13.04 -23.32 2.73
CA PRO A 73 -13.90 -22.31 3.31
C PRO A 73 -15.00 -21.97 2.30
N MET A 74 -16.26 -22.09 2.72
CA MET A 74 -17.39 -21.83 1.85
C MET A 74 -17.25 -20.44 1.26
N ALA A 75 -17.31 -20.34 -0.07
CA ALA A 75 -17.26 -19.06 -0.76
C ALA A 75 -18.38 -18.15 -0.23
N VAL A 76 -18.04 -16.92 0.15
CA VAL A 76 -19.02 -15.92 0.60
C VAL A 76 -19.92 -15.54 -0.58
N ASP A 77 -21.24 -15.63 -0.37
CA ASP A 77 -22.26 -15.21 -1.36
C ASP A 77 -22.76 -13.80 -1.04
N CYS A 78 -22.52 -12.87 -1.97
CA CYS A 78 -22.93 -11.47 -1.84
C CYS A 78 -24.30 -11.16 -2.46
N THR A 79 -25.04 -12.16 -2.94
CA THR A 79 -26.33 -11.94 -3.63
C THR A 79 -27.31 -11.14 -2.77
N ASP A 80 -27.50 -11.54 -1.52
CA ASP A 80 -28.41 -10.83 -0.60
C ASP A 80 -27.85 -9.49 -0.14
N ALA A 81 -26.52 -9.40 0.06
CA ALA A 81 -25.82 -8.17 0.45
C ALA A 81 -25.95 -7.06 -0.61
N CYS A 82 -26.04 -7.44 -1.89
CA CYS A 82 -26.07 -6.54 -3.03
C CYS A 82 -27.46 -6.34 -3.64
N ILE A 83 -28.54 -6.71 -2.94
CA ILE A 83 -29.91 -6.55 -3.46
C ILE A 83 -30.35 -5.07 -3.51
N ASP A 84 -29.87 -4.24 -2.60
CA ASP A 84 -30.27 -2.82 -2.45
C ASP A 84 -29.11 -1.85 -2.67
N VAL A 85 -28.45 -1.91 -3.82
CA VAL A 85 -27.40 -0.94 -4.19
C VAL A 85 -27.92 0.46 -4.55
N ALA A 86 -29.19 0.75 -4.24
CA ALA A 86 -29.80 2.06 -4.42
C ALA A 86 -29.79 2.92 -3.15
N SER A 87 -29.55 2.31 -1.97
CA SER A 87 -29.40 3.00 -0.70
C SER A 87 -27.93 3.00 -0.23
N ASP A 88 -27.52 4.00 0.53
CA ASP A 88 -26.15 4.07 1.06
C ASP A 88 -25.83 2.83 1.92
N ALA A 89 -26.78 2.40 2.75
CA ALA A 89 -26.62 1.20 3.58
C ALA A 89 -26.47 -0.10 2.77
N GLY A 90 -27.22 -0.25 1.67
CA GLY A 90 -27.07 -1.42 0.81
C GLY A 90 -25.81 -1.35 -0.06
N ILE A 91 -25.36 -0.16 -0.48
CA ILE A 91 -24.05 0.03 -1.10
C ILE A 91 -22.92 -0.36 -0.13
N ALA A 92 -22.98 0.11 1.13
CA ALA A 92 -22.00 -0.24 2.17
C ALA A 92 -21.91 -1.76 2.38
N LEU A 93 -23.07 -2.40 2.55
CA LEU A 93 -23.16 -3.85 2.77
C LEU A 93 -22.65 -4.64 1.58
N CYS A 94 -23.02 -4.24 0.36
CA CYS A 94 -22.53 -4.86 -0.86
C CYS A 94 -21.01 -4.71 -0.99
N HIS A 95 -20.49 -3.48 -0.84
CA HIS A 95 -19.05 -3.18 -0.91
C HIS A 95 -18.26 -4.00 0.12
N SER A 96 -18.69 -4.00 1.38
CA SER A 96 -18.11 -4.83 2.44
C SER A 96 -18.04 -6.31 2.04
N CYS A 97 -19.13 -6.87 1.53
CA CYS A 97 -19.15 -8.25 1.07
C CYS A 97 -18.19 -8.51 -0.10
N ARG A 98 -18.17 -7.64 -1.12
CA ARG A 98 -17.27 -7.77 -2.28
C ARG A 98 -15.81 -7.68 -1.88
N CYS A 99 -15.46 -6.77 -0.99
CA CYS A 99 -14.13 -6.66 -0.42
C CYS A 99 -13.73 -7.93 0.34
N LYS A 100 -14.64 -8.47 1.17
CA LYS A 100 -14.39 -9.72 1.89
C LYS A 100 -14.11 -10.88 0.93
N VAL A 101 -14.87 -11.01 -0.15
CA VAL A 101 -14.61 -12.03 -1.20
C VAL A 101 -13.24 -11.80 -1.85
N ALA A 102 -12.92 -10.57 -2.22
CA ALA A 102 -11.65 -10.20 -2.84
C ALA A 102 -10.44 -10.43 -1.92
N PHE A 103 -10.66 -10.39 -0.61
CA PHE A 103 -9.68 -10.57 0.45
C PHE A 103 -9.73 -11.98 1.05
N ASP A 104 -9.98 -12.99 0.21
CA ASP A 104 -9.95 -14.41 0.59
C ASP A 104 -10.86 -14.74 1.79
N ASN A 105 -12.06 -14.17 1.78
CA ASN A 105 -13.09 -14.24 2.82
C ASN A 105 -12.72 -13.59 4.16
N TRP A 106 -11.77 -12.66 4.17
CA TRP A 106 -11.30 -11.98 5.36
C TRP A 106 -11.50 -10.46 5.31
N LEU A 107 -11.96 -9.91 6.44
CA LEU A 107 -11.89 -8.50 6.82
C LEU A 107 -11.53 -8.45 8.31
N PRO A 108 -10.84 -7.40 8.78
CA PRO A 108 -10.45 -7.30 10.18
C PRO A 108 -11.68 -7.14 11.08
N SER A 109 -11.52 -7.54 12.34
CA SER A 109 -12.46 -7.19 13.39
C SER A 109 -12.38 -5.70 13.72
N VAL A 110 -13.42 -5.20 14.39
CA VAL A 110 -13.50 -3.79 14.78
C VAL A 110 -12.33 -3.37 15.68
N ASP A 111 -11.90 -4.23 16.60
CA ASP A 111 -10.84 -3.91 17.56
C ASP A 111 -9.43 -3.87 16.92
N GLU A 112 -9.25 -4.47 15.75
CA GLU A 112 -7.97 -4.50 15.04
C GLU A 112 -7.69 -3.19 14.28
N VAL A 113 -8.74 -2.49 13.86
CA VAL A 113 -8.65 -1.23 13.10
C VAL A 113 -9.17 -0.10 13.95
N GLN A 114 -8.28 0.53 14.71
CA GLN A 114 -8.57 1.72 15.53
C GLN A 114 -7.42 2.71 15.38
N CYS A 115 -7.67 4.00 15.61
CA CYS A 115 -6.59 4.98 15.65
C CYS A 115 -5.70 4.73 16.89
N SER A 116 -6.27 4.29 18.00
CA SER A 116 -5.54 3.98 19.23
C SER A 116 -4.50 2.84 19.08
N THR A 117 -4.76 1.88 18.18
CA THR A 117 -3.88 0.72 17.91
C THR A 117 -2.80 1.04 16.88
N ALA A 118 -2.93 2.16 16.16
CA ALA A 118 -1.98 2.62 15.16
C ALA A 118 -0.72 3.25 15.77
N ALA A 119 0.40 3.17 15.04
CA ALA A 119 1.68 3.76 15.44
C ALA A 119 1.69 5.28 15.21
N PRO A 120 2.27 6.07 16.13
CA PRO A 120 2.32 7.52 15.96
C PRO A 120 3.20 7.91 14.78
N ILE A 121 2.71 8.85 13.97
CA ILE A 121 3.47 9.55 12.95
C ILE A 121 4.09 10.78 13.60
N VAL A 122 5.42 10.83 13.58
CA VAL A 122 6.21 11.98 14.03
C VAL A 122 6.52 12.88 12.83
N THR A 123 6.15 14.16 12.94
CA THR A 123 6.69 15.22 12.08
C THR A 123 7.97 15.78 12.71
N TYR A 124 8.90 16.26 11.89
CA TYR A 124 10.25 16.63 12.33
C TYR A 124 10.60 18.08 12.00
N HIS A 125 11.51 18.67 12.76
CA HIS A 125 12.35 19.81 12.38
C HIS A 125 13.74 19.29 12.03
N ALA A 126 14.39 19.84 11.00
CA ALA A 126 15.77 19.49 10.67
C ALA A 126 16.77 20.46 11.31
N ASP A 127 17.60 19.96 12.21
CA ASP A 127 18.80 20.65 12.67
C ASP A 127 19.95 20.43 11.68
N LEU A 128 20.37 21.52 11.03
CA LEU A 128 21.47 21.54 10.07
C LEU A 128 22.84 21.82 10.72
N SER A 129 22.93 21.85 12.06
CA SER A 129 24.19 22.09 12.78
C SER A 129 25.21 20.94 12.63
N THR A 130 24.75 19.77 12.17
CA THR A 130 25.55 18.56 11.93
C THR A 130 25.46 18.09 10.48
N ASP A 131 26.43 17.26 10.08
CA ASP A 131 26.39 16.53 8.80
C ASP A 131 26.58 15.02 9.09
N PRO A 132 25.54 14.18 8.89
CA PRO A 132 24.22 14.51 8.33
C PRO A 132 23.38 15.37 9.27
N ALA A 133 22.36 16.03 8.70
CA ALA A 133 21.35 16.77 9.47
C ALA A 133 20.62 15.83 10.44
N VAL A 134 20.22 16.35 11.60
CA VAL A 134 19.48 15.61 12.63
C VAL A 134 18.00 15.97 12.52
N LEU A 135 17.14 14.96 12.53
CA LEU A 135 15.69 15.13 12.58
C LEU A 135 15.21 15.04 14.03
N GLU A 136 14.69 16.14 14.55
CA GLU A 136 14.12 16.24 15.89
C GLU A 136 12.59 16.34 15.79
N PRO A 137 11.81 15.76 16.72
CA PRO A 137 10.36 15.92 16.70
C PRO A 137 9.96 17.41 16.63
N ALA A 138 9.15 17.77 15.65
CA ALA A 138 8.65 19.14 15.52
C ALA A 138 7.83 19.52 16.77
N PRO A 139 7.92 20.77 17.24
CA PRO A 139 7.15 21.22 18.40
C PRO A 139 5.64 21.13 18.14
N GLU A 140 4.86 21.02 19.21
CA GLU A 140 3.41 21.09 19.12
C GLU A 140 2.96 22.43 18.49
N GLY A 141 1.98 22.37 17.59
CA GLY A 141 1.50 23.54 16.85
C GLY A 141 2.42 24.02 15.72
N ALA A 142 3.46 23.26 15.35
CA ALA A 142 4.28 23.57 14.18
C ALA A 142 3.44 23.71 12.91
N ILE A 143 3.62 24.82 12.20
CA ILE A 143 2.99 25.09 10.89
C ILE A 143 3.91 24.75 9.72
N THR A 144 5.19 24.50 10.00
CA THR A 144 6.19 24.04 9.04
C THR A 144 7.03 22.94 9.67
N CYS A 145 7.50 21.99 8.85
CA CYS A 145 8.27 20.83 9.28
C CYS A 145 9.04 20.23 8.10
N ALA A 146 9.94 19.30 8.38
CA ALA A 146 10.75 18.63 7.37
C ALA A 146 9.95 17.62 6.52
N ASN A 147 8.83 17.10 7.04
CA ASN A 147 8.04 16.04 6.43
C ASN A 147 6.51 16.25 6.60
N PRO A 148 5.92 17.33 6.06
CA PRO A 148 4.49 17.58 6.14
C PRO A 148 3.67 16.48 5.44
N SER A 149 2.42 16.32 5.88
CA SER A 149 1.39 15.58 5.12
C SER A 149 1.18 16.26 3.77
N LEU A 150 1.33 15.53 2.67
CA LEU A 150 1.09 16.10 1.32
C LEU A 150 -0.39 16.26 0.99
N LEU A 151 -1.26 15.50 1.67
CA LEU A 151 -2.70 15.59 1.46
C LEU A 151 -3.25 16.87 2.09
N THR A 152 -2.90 17.11 3.36
CA THR A 152 -3.46 18.21 4.17
C THR A 152 -2.52 19.40 4.32
N SER A 153 -1.28 19.31 3.83
CA SER A 153 -0.22 20.32 4.04
C SER A 153 0.03 20.64 5.52
N SER A 154 -0.19 19.65 6.39
CA SER A 154 -0.12 19.81 7.84
C SER A 154 1.21 19.31 8.40
N CYS A 155 1.66 19.97 9.47
CA CYS A 155 2.78 19.59 10.31
C CYS A 155 2.36 19.22 11.74
N LYS A 156 1.04 19.10 11.99
CA LYS A 156 0.50 18.72 13.29
C LYS A 156 1.07 17.36 13.74
N GLN A 157 1.39 17.29 15.03
CA GLN A 157 1.78 16.04 15.68
C GLN A 157 0.54 15.20 16.02
N GLY A 158 0.75 13.90 16.26
CA GLY A 158 -0.26 13.01 16.84
C GLY A 158 -1.11 12.24 15.84
N SER A 159 -0.91 12.46 14.54
CA SER A 159 -1.41 11.56 13.50
C SER A 159 -0.86 10.15 13.68
N ARG A 160 -1.54 9.14 13.15
CA ARG A 160 -1.18 7.73 13.36
C ARG A 160 -1.34 6.90 12.10
N LEU A 161 -0.49 5.89 11.93
CA LEU A 161 -0.57 4.90 10.86
C LEU A 161 -0.68 3.50 11.44
N GLY A 162 -1.75 2.79 11.08
CA GLY A 162 -1.94 1.39 11.39
C GLY A 162 -1.77 0.52 10.16
N GLN A 163 -1.34 -0.72 10.39
CA GLN A 163 -1.08 -1.71 9.34
C GLN A 163 -1.43 -3.10 9.86
N LEU A 164 -2.06 -3.91 9.00
CA LEU A 164 -2.40 -5.31 9.26
C LEU A 164 -2.05 -6.15 8.04
N GLN A 165 -1.69 -7.40 8.27
CA GLN A 165 -1.48 -8.38 7.22
C GLN A 165 -2.16 -9.71 7.59
N HIS A 166 -2.91 -10.25 6.64
CA HIS A 166 -3.55 -11.56 6.74
C HIS A 166 -3.35 -12.32 5.42
N GLY A 167 -2.40 -13.28 5.41
CA GLY A 167 -1.99 -13.94 4.17
C GLY A 167 -1.48 -12.92 3.13
N ASP A 168 -2.09 -12.93 1.95
CA ASP A 168 -1.79 -12.00 0.86
C ASP A 168 -2.53 -10.65 0.99
N VAL A 169 -3.37 -10.47 2.01
CA VAL A 169 -4.12 -9.23 2.21
C VAL A 169 -3.35 -8.31 3.13
N MET A 170 -3.10 -7.08 2.68
CA MET A 170 -2.59 -5.99 3.51
C MET A 170 -3.65 -4.93 3.69
N LEU A 171 -3.78 -4.43 4.91
CA LEU A 171 -4.63 -3.30 5.25
C LEU A 171 -3.76 -2.20 5.85
N ARG A 172 -4.01 -0.93 5.48
CA ARG A 172 -3.39 0.23 6.12
C ARG A 172 -4.44 1.30 6.34
N TRP A 173 -4.37 1.95 7.49
CA TRP A 173 -5.20 3.11 7.79
C TRP A 173 -4.36 4.20 8.40
N ILE A 174 -4.78 5.42 8.18
CA ILE A 174 -4.09 6.60 8.68
C ILE A 174 -5.12 7.57 9.25
N CYS A 175 -4.92 7.95 10.51
CA CYS A 175 -5.73 8.96 11.19
C CYS A 175 -4.91 10.25 11.24
N ARG A 176 -5.43 11.32 10.62
CA ARG A 176 -4.67 12.54 10.34
C ARG A 176 -5.17 13.73 11.14
N ASP A 177 -4.23 14.61 11.47
CA ASP A 177 -4.48 15.96 11.98
C ASP A 177 -5.41 15.99 13.19
N PRO A 178 -4.99 15.37 14.31
CA PRO A 178 -5.81 15.28 15.52
C PRO A 178 -6.16 16.65 16.09
N GLU A 179 -7.33 16.71 16.73
CA GLU A 179 -7.86 17.84 17.49
C GLU A 179 -8.45 17.32 18.81
N ASP A 180 -8.37 18.14 19.88
CA ASP A 180 -9.02 17.84 21.16
C ASP A 180 -10.52 18.10 21.05
N ASP A 181 -11.33 17.08 21.35
CA ASP A 181 -12.79 17.12 21.33
C ASP A 181 -13.34 16.85 22.74
N GLY A 182 -12.95 17.69 23.69
CA GLY A 182 -13.45 17.59 25.07
C GLY A 182 -12.92 16.38 25.82
N GLY A 183 -11.65 16.01 25.58
CA GLY A 183 -10.97 14.90 26.26
C GLY A 183 -10.90 13.60 25.45
N SER A 184 -11.47 13.57 24.24
CA SER A 184 -11.16 12.58 23.20
C SER A 184 -10.35 13.21 22.07
N THR A 185 -9.63 12.38 21.30
CA THR A 185 -9.01 12.83 20.06
C THR A 185 -10.00 12.66 18.92
N LEU A 186 -10.30 13.74 18.21
CA LEU A 186 -10.99 13.73 16.93
C LEU A 186 -9.96 13.90 15.81
N TYR A 187 -10.03 13.06 14.77
CA TYR A 187 -9.17 13.20 13.61
C TYR A 187 -9.90 13.97 12.50
N TYR A 188 -9.17 14.85 11.79
CA TYR A 188 -9.70 15.59 10.65
C TYR A 188 -10.14 14.63 9.54
N ASP A 189 -9.33 13.59 9.31
CA ASP A 189 -9.49 12.63 8.23
C ASP A 189 -8.97 11.26 8.68
N MET A 190 -9.65 10.21 8.21
CA MET A 190 -9.22 8.83 8.28
C MET A 190 -9.41 8.15 6.92
N GLY A 191 -8.28 7.74 6.33
CA GLY A 191 -8.27 6.91 5.13
C GLY A 191 -7.81 5.48 5.43
N LEU A 192 -8.51 4.48 4.90
CA LEU A 192 -8.18 3.07 5.01
C LEU A 192 -8.18 2.41 3.63
N ILE A 193 -7.13 1.62 3.37
CA ILE A 193 -6.91 0.93 2.09
C ILE A 193 -6.56 -0.52 2.38
N GLY A 194 -7.31 -1.43 1.76
CA GLY A 194 -7.00 -2.85 1.73
C GLY A 194 -6.57 -3.28 0.34
N GLN A 195 -5.57 -4.15 0.23
CA GLN A 195 -5.13 -4.75 -1.01
C GLN A 195 -4.82 -6.24 -0.81
N ASN A 196 -5.33 -7.09 -1.69
CA ASN A 196 -4.80 -8.45 -1.88
C ASN A 196 -3.61 -8.37 -2.85
N VAL A 197 -2.38 -8.53 -2.35
CA VAL A 197 -1.15 -8.30 -3.15
C VAL A 197 -0.98 -9.34 -4.26
N ARG A 198 -1.61 -10.51 -4.12
CA ARG A 198 -1.56 -11.57 -5.13
C ARG A 198 -2.47 -11.26 -6.31
N THR A 199 -3.68 -10.76 -6.07
CA THR A 199 -4.68 -10.51 -7.13
C THR A 199 -4.73 -9.06 -7.58
N GLY A 200 -4.24 -8.13 -6.76
CA GLY A 200 -4.31 -6.70 -7.00
C GLY A 200 -5.63 -6.04 -6.60
N ALA A 201 -6.60 -6.83 -6.12
CA ALA A 201 -7.89 -6.33 -5.69
C ALA A 201 -7.72 -5.34 -4.55
N THR A 202 -8.28 -4.15 -4.70
CA THR A 202 -8.15 -3.05 -3.72
C THR A 202 -9.52 -2.51 -3.33
N CYS A 203 -9.68 -2.27 -2.03
CA CYS A 203 -10.84 -1.57 -1.46
C CYS A 203 -10.40 -0.33 -0.70
N PHE A 204 -11.20 0.72 -0.81
CA PHE A 204 -10.97 2.01 -0.14
C PHE A 204 -12.12 2.30 0.81
N TRP A 205 -11.78 2.86 1.97
CA TRP A 205 -12.71 3.46 2.91
C TRP A 205 -12.13 4.81 3.29
N ASP A 206 -12.92 5.86 3.11
CA ASP A 206 -12.52 7.24 3.34
C ASP A 206 -13.60 7.84 4.21
N ASP A 207 -13.23 8.41 5.35
CA ASP A 207 -14.22 8.91 6.29
C ASP A 207 -14.88 10.21 5.83
N VAL A 208 -16.03 10.52 6.42
CA VAL A 208 -16.63 11.84 6.38
C VAL A 208 -15.78 12.69 7.32
N ASP A 209 -15.02 13.65 6.78
CA ASP A 209 -14.10 14.48 7.58
C ASP A 209 -14.71 14.86 8.96
N PHE A 210 -13.90 14.77 10.03
CA PHE A 210 -14.27 15.10 11.41
C PHE A 210 -15.34 14.21 12.06
N VAL A 211 -15.36 12.90 11.77
CA VAL A 211 -16.28 11.96 12.44
C VAL A 211 -15.59 10.81 13.18
N THR A 212 -14.26 10.74 13.12
CA THR A 212 -13.48 9.59 13.59
C THR A 212 -12.70 9.90 14.86
N HIS A 213 -12.97 9.17 15.95
CA HIS A 213 -12.23 9.24 17.21
C HIS A 213 -11.28 8.04 17.41
N ASP A 214 -10.47 8.09 18.48
CA ASP A 214 -9.43 7.09 18.81
C ASP A 214 -9.88 5.62 18.71
N ASP A 215 -11.06 5.31 19.26
CA ASP A 215 -11.60 3.94 19.45
C ASP A 215 -13.06 3.82 18.95
N ASP A 216 -13.44 4.56 17.91
CA ASP A 216 -14.82 4.62 17.39
C ASP A 216 -14.95 4.22 15.91
N MET A 217 -14.02 3.40 15.42
CA MET A 217 -14.13 2.89 14.05
C MET A 217 -15.29 1.88 13.94
N PRO A 218 -16.24 2.04 13.00
CA PRO A 218 -17.23 1.01 12.73
C PRO A 218 -16.62 -0.22 12.07
N PRO A 219 -17.29 -1.39 12.14
CA PRO A 219 -16.78 -2.59 11.49
C PRO A 219 -16.69 -2.42 9.97
N LEU A 220 -15.66 -3.02 9.37
CA LEU A 220 -15.54 -3.15 7.92
C LEU A 220 -16.35 -4.34 7.39
N ASP A 221 -16.47 -5.42 8.17
CA ASP A 221 -17.34 -6.56 7.86
C ASP A 221 -18.78 -6.29 8.31
N LEU A 222 -19.65 -6.00 7.36
CA LEU A 222 -21.04 -5.64 7.61
C LEU A 222 -22.01 -6.81 7.49
N MET A 223 -21.53 -7.98 7.07
CA MET A 223 -22.37 -9.17 6.89
C MET A 223 -22.94 -9.63 8.22
N GLU A 224 -22.08 -9.66 9.24
CA GLU A 224 -22.40 -10.07 10.61
C GLU A 224 -22.66 -8.88 11.56
N ALA A 225 -22.58 -7.64 11.07
CA ALA A 225 -22.76 -6.44 11.89
C ALA A 225 -24.22 -6.21 12.30
N SER A 226 -24.45 -5.66 13.49
CA SER A 226 -25.78 -5.22 13.94
C SER A 226 -26.32 -4.07 13.06
N ALA A 227 -27.62 -3.78 13.17
CA ALA A 227 -28.22 -2.66 12.44
C ALA A 227 -27.60 -1.32 12.84
N GLU A 228 -27.29 -1.14 14.13
CA GLU A 228 -26.63 0.04 14.67
C GLU A 228 -25.20 0.18 14.15
N GLN A 229 -24.45 -0.92 14.08
CA GLN A 229 -23.10 -0.92 13.51
C GLN A 229 -23.09 -0.57 12.02
N ARG A 230 -24.05 -1.09 11.25
CA ARG A 230 -24.21 -0.73 9.83
C ARG A 230 -24.57 0.74 9.66
N ALA A 231 -25.46 1.27 10.50
CA ALA A 231 -25.80 2.69 10.49
C ALA A 231 -24.58 3.56 10.80
N ARG A 232 -23.81 3.22 11.84
CA ARG A 232 -22.55 3.93 12.16
C ARG A 232 -21.56 3.88 11.00
N HIS A 233 -21.42 2.74 10.31
CA HIS A 233 -20.57 2.64 9.13
C HIS A 233 -20.94 3.67 8.05
N THR A 234 -22.22 3.82 7.74
CA THR A 234 -22.68 4.80 6.74
C THR A 234 -22.57 6.26 7.20
N GLU A 235 -22.47 6.51 8.51
CA GLU A 235 -22.19 7.85 9.04
C GLU A 235 -20.70 8.20 8.98
N VAL A 236 -19.83 7.19 9.07
CA VAL A 236 -18.38 7.37 9.07
C VAL A 236 -17.80 7.38 7.68
N PHE A 237 -18.18 6.46 6.79
CA PHE A 237 -17.48 6.29 5.51
C PHE A 237 -18.26 6.78 4.30
N TYR A 238 -17.57 7.45 3.39
CA TYR A 238 -18.05 7.66 2.03
C TYR A 238 -18.04 6.34 1.24
N HIS A 239 -19.04 6.19 0.38
CA HIS A 239 -19.08 5.12 -0.62
C HIS A 239 -18.61 5.66 -1.97
N THR A 240 -17.30 5.67 -2.19
CA THR A 240 -16.70 6.25 -3.41
C THR A 240 -16.35 5.23 -4.48
N ALA A 241 -16.43 3.92 -4.19
CA ALA A 241 -15.88 2.86 -5.02
C ALA A 241 -14.45 3.19 -5.51
N GLY A 242 -13.66 3.89 -4.69
CA GLY A 242 -12.29 4.33 -4.97
C GLY A 242 -12.13 5.47 -6.00
N GLN A 243 -13.21 6.01 -6.57
CA GLN A 243 -13.13 6.94 -7.72
C GLN A 243 -12.33 8.22 -7.41
N THR A 244 -12.48 8.78 -6.21
CA THR A 244 -11.71 9.94 -5.75
C THR A 244 -10.31 9.54 -5.28
N CYS A 245 -10.19 8.35 -4.68
CA CYS A 245 -8.95 7.82 -4.12
C CYS A 245 -7.91 7.53 -5.20
N VAL A 246 -8.33 6.94 -6.33
CA VAL A 246 -7.47 6.58 -7.47
C VAL A 246 -6.74 7.78 -8.08
N GLY A 247 -7.24 9.01 -7.90
CA GLY A 247 -6.51 10.20 -8.34
C GLY A 247 -5.15 10.33 -7.65
N CYS A 248 -5.08 10.07 -6.35
CA CYS A 248 -3.86 10.06 -5.55
C CYS A 248 -3.16 8.69 -5.56
N HIS A 249 -3.95 7.61 -5.60
CA HIS A 249 -3.49 6.22 -5.62
C HIS A 249 -3.51 5.69 -7.06
N ASP A 250 -2.88 6.43 -7.98
CA ASP A 250 -3.02 6.24 -9.43
C ASP A 250 -2.19 5.09 -9.99
N HIS A 251 -1.10 4.76 -9.31
CA HIS A 251 -0.17 3.71 -9.69
C HIS A 251 -0.21 2.53 -8.73
N ASP A 252 -0.36 2.78 -7.43
CA ASP A 252 -0.40 1.75 -6.39
C ASP A 252 -1.37 2.18 -5.27
N PRO A 253 -1.95 1.22 -4.54
CA PRO A 253 -2.87 1.51 -3.45
C PRO A 253 -2.15 2.14 -2.24
N PHE A 254 -0.85 1.94 -2.08
CA PHE A 254 -0.09 2.52 -0.98
C PHE A 254 0.99 3.45 -1.51
N VAL A 255 0.87 4.74 -1.20
CA VAL A 255 1.83 5.77 -1.61
C VAL A 255 2.70 6.15 -0.42
N TYR A 256 4.01 5.96 -0.57
CA TYR A 256 4.96 6.43 0.43
C TYR A 256 5.22 7.94 0.29
N THR A 257 5.28 8.63 1.42
CA THR A 257 5.78 10.01 1.53
C THR A 257 6.64 10.13 2.79
N PRO A 258 7.57 11.10 2.90
CA PRO A 258 8.38 11.29 4.10
C PRO A 258 7.58 11.53 5.37
N TYR A 259 6.31 11.93 5.25
CA TYR A 259 5.41 12.00 6.38
C TYR A 259 5.35 10.69 7.15
N LEU A 260 5.42 9.55 6.45
CA LEU A 260 5.33 8.21 7.04
C LEU A 260 6.69 7.65 7.51
N GLN A 261 7.79 8.40 7.39
CA GLN A 261 9.14 7.88 7.66
C GLN A 261 9.38 7.45 9.12
N SER A 262 8.57 7.96 10.05
CA SER A 262 8.67 7.67 11.48
C SER A 262 7.99 6.35 11.87
N THR A 263 7.18 5.78 10.97
CA THR A 263 6.46 4.54 11.22
C THR A 263 7.12 3.40 10.45
N PRO A 264 7.08 2.16 10.98
CA PRO A 264 7.62 1.01 10.28
C PRO A 264 6.78 0.75 9.03
N TRP A 265 7.22 1.19 7.85
CA TRP A 265 6.49 1.05 6.59
C TRP A 265 7.13 -0.04 5.72
N LEU A 266 6.36 -1.07 5.37
CA LEU A 266 6.77 -2.00 4.30
C LEU A 266 6.34 -1.41 2.95
N SER A 267 7.28 -0.98 2.11
CA SER A 267 6.92 -0.55 0.76
C SER A 267 6.62 -1.78 -0.09
N VAL A 268 5.42 -1.86 -0.66
CA VAL A 268 5.06 -2.89 -1.66
C VAL A 268 5.22 -2.39 -3.09
N ALA A 269 5.74 -1.17 -3.27
CA ALA A 269 6.03 -0.60 -4.57
C ALA A 269 6.99 -1.46 -5.40
N ILE A 270 7.81 -2.30 -4.75
CA ILE A 270 8.81 -3.16 -5.38
C ILE A 270 8.14 -4.31 -6.15
N ASP A 271 7.04 -4.85 -5.63
CA ASP A 271 6.40 -6.03 -6.22
C ASP A 271 5.70 -5.67 -7.53
N LYS A 272 5.31 -4.39 -7.72
CA LYS A 272 4.60 -3.86 -8.90
C LYS A 272 3.54 -4.83 -9.42
N GLY A 273 2.84 -5.50 -8.50
CA GLY A 273 1.83 -6.49 -8.79
C GLY A 273 0.59 -5.89 -9.45
N PRO A 274 -0.40 -6.73 -9.79
CA PRO A 274 -1.67 -6.24 -10.29
C PRO A 274 -2.28 -5.20 -9.33
N TYR A 275 -3.05 -4.27 -9.89
CA TYR A 275 -3.77 -3.26 -9.11
C TYR A 275 -5.07 -2.85 -9.83
N TRP A 276 -6.19 -3.11 -9.17
CA TRP A 276 -7.52 -2.75 -9.62
C TRP A 276 -8.44 -2.52 -8.42
N VAL A 277 -9.55 -1.84 -8.64
CA VAL A 277 -10.49 -1.46 -7.58
C VAL A 277 -11.71 -2.36 -7.63
N VAL A 278 -12.10 -2.89 -6.47
CA VAL A 278 -13.29 -3.73 -6.33
C VAL A 278 -14.55 -2.91 -6.55
N ASP A 279 -15.44 -3.40 -7.40
CA ASP A 279 -16.72 -2.78 -7.71
C ASP A 279 -17.90 -3.57 -7.10
N LEU A 280 -19.09 -2.97 -7.06
CA LEU A 280 -20.30 -3.54 -6.45
C LEU A 280 -20.83 -4.76 -7.22
N ASP A 281 -20.54 -4.86 -8.52
CA ASP A 281 -20.89 -6.03 -9.33
C ASP A 281 -20.03 -7.28 -9.00
N GLY A 282 -19.00 -7.11 -8.16
CA GLY A 282 -18.05 -8.14 -7.76
C GLY A 282 -16.90 -8.35 -8.75
N GLY A 283 -16.88 -7.58 -9.84
CA GLY A 283 -15.73 -7.44 -10.70
C GLY A 283 -14.72 -6.42 -10.16
N GLY A 284 -13.66 -6.27 -10.93
CA GLY A 284 -12.67 -5.22 -10.77
C GLY A 284 -12.71 -4.25 -11.92
N HIS A 285 -12.50 -2.97 -11.64
CA HIS A 285 -12.18 -2.00 -12.69
C HIS A 285 -10.73 -1.56 -12.59
N ALA A 286 -10.07 -1.46 -13.75
CA ALA A 286 -8.78 -0.80 -13.85
C ALA A 286 -8.92 0.64 -13.37
N THR A 287 -7.86 1.19 -12.76
CA THR A 287 -7.81 2.57 -12.27
C THR A 287 -8.04 3.63 -13.36
N GLY A 288 -7.94 3.24 -14.63
CA GLY A 288 -7.99 4.15 -15.78
C GLY A 288 -6.71 4.97 -15.97
N ASN A 289 -5.70 4.76 -15.12
CA ASN A 289 -4.41 5.41 -15.20
C ASN A 289 -3.41 4.55 -15.99
N SER A 290 -2.39 5.23 -16.50
CA SER A 290 -1.22 4.59 -17.08
C SER A 290 -0.01 4.78 -16.18
N HIS A 291 0.99 3.92 -16.33
CA HIS A 291 2.29 4.05 -15.69
C HIS A 291 3.43 4.22 -16.69
N LEU A 292 4.51 4.88 -16.28
CA LEU A 292 5.67 5.13 -17.13
C LEU A 292 6.57 3.88 -17.19
N VAL A 293 6.80 3.37 -18.40
CA VAL A 293 7.65 2.18 -18.67
C VAL A 293 8.88 2.48 -19.53
N SER A 294 9.18 3.77 -19.73
CA SER A 294 10.29 4.20 -20.58
C SER A 294 11.63 3.62 -20.10
N PRO A 295 12.47 3.05 -20.99
CA PRO A 295 13.79 2.53 -20.62
C PRO A 295 14.70 3.56 -19.93
N GLU A 296 14.58 4.83 -20.31
CA GLU A 296 15.33 5.96 -19.75
C GLU A 296 14.94 6.25 -18.30
N ALA A 297 13.72 5.92 -17.89
CA ALA A 297 13.24 6.07 -16.51
C ALA A 297 13.61 4.88 -15.61
N ASN A 298 14.13 3.79 -16.16
CA ASN A 298 14.27 2.49 -15.49
C ASN A 298 15.12 2.52 -14.21
N ALA A 299 16.05 3.47 -14.07
CA ALA A 299 16.82 3.61 -12.83
C ALA A 299 15.93 3.89 -11.60
N CYS A 300 14.77 4.53 -11.80
CA CYS A 300 13.76 4.74 -10.75
C CYS A 300 12.57 3.78 -10.93
N THR A 301 12.10 3.56 -12.17
CA THR A 301 10.87 2.79 -12.43
C THR A 301 11.03 1.28 -12.34
N SER A 302 12.26 0.81 -12.21
CA SER A 302 12.51 -0.59 -11.85
C SER A 302 11.86 -0.97 -10.51
N CYS A 303 11.59 0.01 -9.64
CA CYS A 303 11.20 -0.23 -8.25
C CYS A 303 10.04 0.65 -7.78
N HIS A 304 9.79 1.76 -8.48
CA HIS A 304 8.62 2.60 -8.29
C HIS A 304 7.77 2.59 -9.54
N ARG A 305 6.49 2.32 -9.40
CA ARG A 305 5.57 2.60 -10.49
C ARG A 305 5.31 4.11 -10.53
N MET A 306 5.35 4.73 -11.71
CA MET A 306 5.11 6.17 -11.86
C MET A 306 3.80 6.38 -12.61
N GLY A 307 2.75 6.76 -11.88
CA GLY A 307 1.40 6.97 -12.43
C GLY A 307 1.22 8.29 -13.19
N SER A 308 0.27 8.30 -14.12
CA SER A 308 -0.05 9.44 -14.98
C SER A 308 -0.92 10.53 -14.34
N ALA A 309 -1.36 10.38 -13.09
CA ALA A 309 -2.19 11.37 -12.40
C ALA A 309 -1.38 12.11 -11.32
N LYS A 310 -1.77 12.04 -10.04
CA LYS A 310 -1.09 12.82 -8.97
C LYS A 310 0.34 12.39 -8.73
N THR A 311 0.73 11.18 -9.14
CA THR A 311 2.13 10.80 -9.09
C THR A 311 2.98 11.70 -9.96
N CYS A 312 2.60 11.93 -11.21
CA CYS A 312 3.27 12.95 -12.02
C CYS A 312 2.94 14.39 -11.61
N GLY A 313 1.68 14.66 -11.28
CA GLY A 313 1.20 16.02 -11.02
C GLY A 313 1.67 16.63 -9.70
N LEU A 314 2.10 15.82 -8.74
CA LEU A 314 2.48 16.26 -7.39
C LEU A 314 3.69 15.50 -6.86
N PHE A 315 3.62 14.17 -6.77
CA PHE A 315 4.59 13.39 -5.98
C PHE A 315 5.98 13.29 -6.63
N ALA A 316 6.07 13.19 -7.95
CA ALA A 316 7.34 13.15 -8.68
C ALA A 316 8.14 14.45 -8.47
N GLY A 317 7.47 15.61 -8.56
CA GLY A 317 8.09 16.90 -8.34
C GLY A 317 8.60 17.07 -6.90
N ASP A 318 7.81 16.63 -5.90
CA ASP A 318 8.22 16.71 -4.50
C ASP A 318 9.37 15.74 -4.17
N SER A 319 9.23 14.47 -4.58
CA SER A 319 10.22 13.41 -4.34
C SER A 319 11.58 13.66 -4.96
N LEU A 320 11.61 14.38 -6.08
CA LEU A 320 12.82 14.73 -6.84
C LEU A 320 13.29 16.17 -6.56
N ALA A 321 12.82 16.75 -5.45
CA ALA A 321 13.16 18.07 -4.92
C ALA A 321 12.95 19.23 -5.92
N GLN A 322 12.03 19.08 -6.88
CA GLN A 322 11.67 20.13 -7.83
C GLN A 322 10.61 21.07 -7.26
N SER A 323 9.68 20.57 -6.46
CA SER A 323 8.56 21.35 -5.92
C SER A 323 8.30 20.97 -4.47
N LYS A 324 8.68 21.84 -3.54
CA LYS A 324 8.35 21.72 -2.12
C LYS A 324 7.22 22.70 -1.78
N GLY A 325 6.16 22.19 -1.16
CA GLY A 325 5.04 23.00 -0.68
C GLY A 325 5.42 23.93 0.47
N ALA A 326 4.57 24.92 0.76
CA ALA A 326 4.85 25.94 1.77
C ALA A 326 4.89 25.43 3.22
N ALA A 327 4.37 24.23 3.48
CA ALA A 327 4.44 23.57 4.78
C ALA A 327 5.83 22.97 5.06
N TYR A 328 6.70 22.85 4.04
CA TYR A 328 8.09 22.51 4.28
C TYR A 328 8.81 23.68 4.94
N GLU A 329 9.68 23.38 5.89
CA GLU A 329 10.58 24.37 6.47
C GLU A 329 11.68 24.82 5.49
N GLN A 330 12.26 25.99 5.74
CA GLN A 330 13.28 26.58 4.87
C GLN A 330 14.51 25.68 4.68
N SER A 331 14.91 24.92 5.70
CA SER A 331 16.01 23.94 5.63
C SER A 331 15.79 22.87 4.56
N VAL A 332 14.55 22.42 4.34
CA VAL A 332 14.23 21.48 3.26
C VAL A 332 14.27 22.16 1.90
N HIS A 333 13.82 23.42 1.81
CA HIS A 333 13.99 24.21 0.58
C HIS A 333 15.46 24.43 0.23
N ASP A 334 16.30 24.71 1.23
CA ASP A 334 17.75 24.88 1.06
C ASP A 334 18.42 23.54 0.71
N ALA A 335 17.95 22.42 1.28
CA ALA A 335 18.36 21.07 0.92
C ALA A 335 18.02 20.70 -0.52
N ALA A 336 16.94 21.24 -1.09
CA ALA A 336 16.54 21.01 -2.47
C ALA A 336 17.47 21.71 -3.50
N MET A 337 18.31 22.66 -3.06
CA MET A 337 19.21 23.37 -3.96
C MET A 337 20.33 22.46 -4.48
N PRO A 338 20.71 22.57 -5.78
CA PRO A 338 21.79 21.77 -6.34
C PRO A 338 23.10 21.90 -5.56
N GLY A 339 23.70 20.76 -5.21
CA GLY A 339 24.97 20.71 -4.47
C GLY A 339 24.83 20.93 -2.96
N SER A 340 23.61 20.96 -2.41
CA SER A 340 23.42 21.01 -0.96
C SER A 340 24.00 19.76 -0.28
N PRO A 341 24.79 19.90 0.81
CA PRO A 341 25.28 18.75 1.56
C PRO A 341 24.14 17.98 2.26
N HIS A 342 22.98 18.62 2.45
CA HIS A 342 21.82 18.04 3.10
C HIS A 342 20.74 17.57 2.12
N TRP A 343 21.08 17.35 0.85
CA TRP A 343 20.13 16.99 -0.21
C TRP A 343 19.17 15.86 0.19
N ARG A 344 19.61 14.89 0.98
CA ARG A 344 18.78 13.77 1.48
C ARG A 344 17.54 14.19 2.27
N LEU A 345 17.50 15.41 2.81
CA LEU A 345 16.29 15.95 3.45
C LEU A 345 15.19 16.26 2.42
N ALA A 346 15.57 16.64 1.20
CA ALA A 346 14.64 17.05 0.16
C ALA A 346 14.30 15.93 -0.83
N TYR A 347 15.23 15.01 -1.08
CA TYR A 347 15.04 13.91 -2.02
C TYR A 347 14.54 12.67 -1.30
N TRP A 348 13.41 12.11 -1.72
CA TRP A 348 12.83 10.92 -1.05
C TRP A 348 13.57 9.62 -1.37
N MET A 349 14.54 9.65 -2.30
CA MET A 349 15.23 8.48 -2.82
C MET A 349 16.75 8.69 -2.97
N PRO A 350 17.56 7.64 -2.78
CA PRO A 350 17.13 6.32 -2.31
C PRO A 350 16.78 6.32 -0.82
N ASN A 351 15.89 5.39 -0.43
CA ASN A 351 15.66 5.10 0.98
C ASN A 351 16.92 4.50 1.63
N GLY A 352 16.90 4.35 2.95
CA GLY A 352 18.07 4.03 3.78
C GLY A 352 18.83 2.74 3.46
N GLY A 353 18.33 1.87 2.58
CA GLY A 353 19.00 0.62 2.19
C GLY A 353 20.20 0.81 1.26
N LEU A 354 20.27 1.93 0.53
CA LEU A 354 21.43 2.25 -0.31
C LEU A 354 22.38 3.22 0.39
N PRO A 355 23.67 2.87 0.57
CA PRO A 355 24.67 3.77 1.14
C PRO A 355 25.16 4.82 0.12
N ILE A 356 24.25 5.53 -0.55
CA ILE A 356 24.61 6.64 -1.46
C ILE A 356 24.78 7.92 -0.64
N ALA A 357 25.94 8.03 0.01
CA ALA A 357 26.28 9.16 0.89
C ALA A 357 26.48 10.48 0.13
N ASP A 358 26.83 10.41 -1.15
CA ASP A 358 27.32 11.52 -1.94
C ASP A 358 26.33 11.93 -3.05
N PHE A 359 26.11 13.23 -3.20
CA PHE A 359 25.17 13.77 -4.19
C PHE A 359 25.65 13.61 -5.63
N ASP A 360 26.95 13.67 -5.89
CA ASP A 360 27.50 13.48 -7.24
C ASP A 360 27.32 12.02 -7.68
N VAL A 361 27.47 11.07 -6.75
CA VAL A 361 27.14 9.65 -6.98
C VAL A 361 25.64 9.50 -7.29
N TRP A 362 24.77 10.11 -6.48
CA TRP A 362 23.33 10.09 -6.73
C TRP A 362 22.98 10.65 -8.11
N THR A 363 23.53 11.82 -8.44
CA THR A 363 23.32 12.50 -9.73
C THR A 363 23.78 11.62 -10.88
N THR A 364 24.97 11.01 -10.76
CA THR A 364 25.51 10.10 -11.79
C THR A 364 24.59 8.90 -12.05
N LEU A 365 23.93 8.38 -11.01
CA LEU A 365 23.08 7.20 -11.11
C LEU A 365 21.66 7.52 -11.58
N PHE A 366 21.07 8.63 -11.10
CA PHE A 366 19.63 8.85 -11.20
C PHE A 366 19.24 10.13 -11.93
N SER A 367 20.14 11.08 -12.20
CA SER A 367 19.74 12.37 -12.80
C SER A 367 19.09 12.18 -14.18
N GLY A 368 19.61 11.27 -15.01
CA GLY A 368 19.03 10.97 -16.32
C GLY A 368 17.60 10.44 -16.23
N ALA A 369 17.34 9.48 -15.33
CA ALA A 369 15.98 8.96 -15.11
C ALA A 369 15.06 10.00 -14.49
N ARG A 370 15.55 10.79 -13.52
CA ARG A 370 14.82 11.93 -12.94
C ARG A 370 14.40 12.92 -14.03
N GLU A 371 15.33 13.39 -14.85
CA GLU A 371 15.04 14.37 -15.90
C GLU A 371 14.05 13.82 -16.92
N HIS A 372 14.18 12.54 -17.29
CA HIS A 372 13.23 11.88 -18.17
C HIS A 372 11.83 11.79 -17.56
N ILE A 373 11.71 11.33 -16.31
CA ILE A 373 10.44 11.26 -15.57
C ILE A 373 9.77 12.63 -15.52
N LEU A 374 10.50 13.67 -15.10
CA LEU A 374 9.97 15.03 -15.00
C LEU A 374 9.56 15.58 -16.37
N GLY A 375 10.29 15.24 -17.44
CA GLY A 375 9.92 15.54 -18.81
C GLY A 375 8.61 14.85 -19.23
N CYS A 376 8.45 13.57 -18.91
CA CYS A 376 7.22 12.82 -19.19
C CYS A 376 6.03 13.33 -18.38
N CYS A 377 6.25 13.74 -17.13
CA CYS A 377 5.21 14.31 -16.29
C CYS A 377 4.71 15.70 -16.76
N ALA A 378 5.37 16.34 -17.72
CA ALA A 378 4.85 17.56 -18.35
C ALA A 378 3.64 17.28 -19.28
N ALA A 379 3.49 16.03 -19.75
CA ALA A 379 2.34 15.55 -20.52
C ALA A 379 2.03 14.10 -20.10
N PRO A 380 1.54 13.88 -18.88
CA PRO A 380 1.47 12.55 -18.30
C PRO A 380 0.43 11.69 -19.03
N GLY A 381 0.74 10.40 -19.21
CA GLY A 381 -0.08 9.46 -19.98
C GLY A 381 -0.02 9.63 -21.51
N VAL A 382 0.85 10.53 -22.02
CA VAL A 382 1.02 10.76 -23.46
C VAL A 382 2.40 10.29 -23.92
N ASP A 383 2.42 9.46 -24.96
CA ASP A 383 3.67 9.01 -25.59
C ASP A 383 4.29 10.14 -26.43
N VAL A 384 5.24 10.87 -25.84
CA VAL A 384 5.94 11.98 -26.48
C VAL A 384 7.39 12.04 -26.00
N GLY A 385 8.33 12.39 -26.89
CA GLY A 385 9.71 12.66 -26.49
C GLY A 385 10.46 11.48 -25.86
N GLY A 386 10.09 10.24 -26.19
CA GLY A 386 10.66 9.03 -25.57
C GLY A 386 9.91 8.56 -24.32
N CYS A 387 8.83 9.21 -23.94
CA CYS A 387 7.90 8.71 -22.93
C CYS A 387 7.07 7.57 -23.52
N VAL A 388 7.01 6.46 -22.79
CA VAL A 388 6.17 5.30 -23.07
C VAL A 388 5.32 5.02 -21.85
N TRP A 389 4.01 5.02 -22.04
CA TRP A 389 3.01 4.77 -21.01
C TRP A 389 2.21 3.50 -21.31
N GLU A 390 2.00 2.68 -20.30
CA GLU A 390 1.18 1.48 -20.39
C GLU A 390 0.06 1.53 -19.34
N PRO A 391 -1.12 0.92 -19.58
CA PRO A 391 -2.13 0.77 -18.53
C PRO A 391 -1.54 0.10 -17.30
N VAL A 392 -1.99 0.51 -16.11
CA VAL A 392 -1.63 -0.20 -14.87
C VAL A 392 -2.07 -1.67 -14.95
N PRO A 393 -1.19 -2.65 -14.69
CA PRO A 393 -1.54 -4.07 -14.79
C PRO A 393 -2.64 -4.45 -13.81
N THR A 394 -3.59 -5.27 -14.27
CA THR A 394 -4.68 -5.81 -13.44
C THR A 394 -4.58 -7.32 -13.23
N GLU A 395 -3.62 -7.99 -13.88
CA GLU A 395 -3.38 -9.44 -13.83
C GLU A 395 -1.89 -9.77 -13.76
#